data_AF-A0A800GIY2-F1
#
_entry.id   AF-A0A800GIY2-F1
#
_cell.length_a   1.000
_cell.length_b   1.000
_cell.length_c   1.000
_cell.angle_alpha   90.00
_cell.angle_beta   90.00
_cell.angle_gamma   90.00
#
_symmetry.space_group_name_H-M   'P 1'
#
loop_
_entity.id
_entity.type
_entity.pdbx_description
1 polymer ?
#
loop_
_entity_poly.entity_id
_entity_poly.type
_entity_poly.pdbx_seq_one_letter_code
_entity_poly.pdbx_strand_id
1 'polypeptide(L)'
;MTVLYDTTLKDTRLGAVITRLGATATLEIRTSEDAVLAVLPLADPAGNVAAGVLTFTTEGMEDASADATGTAAKAVIKDSAGTPAEAITGLTVGLTATDIILDTLDITAGQTVIINTATITHG
;
A
#
# COMPACT_ATOMS: atom_id res chain seq x y z
N MET A 1 20.07 -18.87 -8.33
CA MET A 1 19.58 -19.74 -7.23
C MET A 1 18.55 -18.93 -6.47
N THR A 2 17.36 -19.47 -6.25
CA THR A 2 16.31 -18.81 -5.47
C THR A 2 16.29 -19.41 -4.07
N VAL A 3 16.39 -18.56 -3.05
CA VAL A 3 16.25 -18.97 -1.65
C VAL A 3 14.76 -19.02 -1.33
N LEU A 4 14.28 -20.13 -0.76
CA LEU A 4 12.89 -20.30 -0.36
C LEU A 4 12.79 -20.38 1.17
N TYR A 5 12.06 -19.45 1.77
CA TYR A 5 11.70 -19.49 3.18
C TYR A 5 10.42 -20.32 3.39
N ASP A 6 10.29 -20.97 4.55
CA ASP A 6 9.02 -21.57 4.95
C ASP A 6 7.95 -20.50 5.22
N THR A 7 6.68 -20.88 5.11
CA THR A 7 5.55 -19.96 5.21
C THR A 7 5.44 -19.33 6.60
N THR A 8 5.79 -20.03 7.67
CA THR A 8 5.72 -19.48 9.03
C THR A 8 6.71 -18.35 9.24
N LEU A 9 7.94 -18.47 8.70
CA LEU A 9 8.91 -17.37 8.69
C LEU A 9 8.45 -16.20 7.82
N LYS A 10 7.85 -16.47 6.65
CA LYS A 10 7.28 -15.42 5.79
C LYS A 10 6.18 -14.66 6.54
N ASP A 11 5.28 -15.39 7.19
CA ASP A 11 4.16 -14.81 7.94
C ASP A 11 4.65 -13.99 9.14
N THR A 12 5.65 -14.49 9.87
CA THR A 12 6.27 -13.77 10.99
C THR A 12 6.88 -12.45 10.55
N ARG A 13 7.58 -12.43 9.41
CA ARG A 13 8.18 -11.20 8.87
C ARG A 13 7.14 -10.17 8.46
N LEU A 14 6.09 -10.60 7.75
CA LEU A 14 5.00 -9.71 7.35
C LEU A 14 4.18 -9.23 8.56
N GLY A 15 4.02 -10.05 9.60
CA GLY A 15 3.39 -9.65 10.85
C GLY A 15 4.17 -8.52 11.55
N ALA A 16 5.50 -8.60 11.55
CA ALA A 16 6.35 -7.52 12.07
C ALA A 16 6.20 -6.22 11.28
N VAL A 17 5.93 -6.30 9.96
CA VAL A 17 5.61 -5.12 9.13
C VAL A 17 4.32 -4.46 9.61
N ILE A 18 3.23 -5.20 9.82
CA ILE A 18 1.98 -4.64 10.37
C ILE A 18 2.24 -3.92 11.69
N THR A 19 2.97 -4.55 12.61
CA THR A 19 3.30 -3.94 13.91
C THR A 19 4.11 -2.64 13.74
N ARG A 20 5.01 -2.58 12.77
CA ARG A 20 5.83 -1.39 12.50
C ARG A 20 5.03 -0.22 11.93
N LEU A 21 4.02 -0.50 11.12
CA LEU A 21 3.12 0.50 10.52
C LEU A 21 2.32 1.24 11.61
N GLY A 22 1.69 0.49 12.52
CA GLY A 22 0.89 1.05 13.61
C GLY A 22 -0.25 1.96 13.15
N ALA A 23 -0.81 2.73 14.10
CA ALA A 23 -2.09 3.44 13.92
C ALA A 23 -2.11 4.64 12.97
N THR A 24 -0.95 5.05 12.45
CA THR A 24 -0.78 6.33 11.74
C THR A 24 -0.08 6.16 10.41
N ALA A 25 0.03 4.92 9.94
CA ALA A 25 0.57 4.64 8.63
C ALA A 25 -0.40 5.10 7.53
N THR A 26 0.16 5.50 6.40
CA THR A 26 -0.59 5.95 5.22
C THR A 26 -0.11 5.24 3.98
N LEU A 27 -1.03 5.00 3.04
CA LEU A 27 -0.73 4.62 1.67
C LEU A 27 -0.77 5.87 0.80
N GLU A 28 0.30 6.11 0.05
CA GLU A 28 0.36 7.19 -0.93
C GLU A 28 0.34 6.61 -2.34
N ILE A 29 -0.58 7.10 -3.16
CA ILE A 29 -0.59 6.86 -4.60
C ILE A 29 0.25 7.94 -5.26
N ARG A 30 1.18 7.54 -6.14
CA ARG A 30 2.10 8.46 -6.82
C ARG A 30 2.18 8.22 -8.33
N THR A 31 2.61 9.26 -9.04
CA THR A 31 3.06 9.15 -10.44
C THR A 31 4.43 8.46 -10.53
N SER A 32 4.88 8.16 -11.75
CA SER A 32 6.24 7.64 -11.99
C SER A 32 7.33 8.57 -11.45
N GLU A 33 7.10 9.88 -11.48
CA GLU A 33 8.00 10.96 -11.06
C GLU A 33 7.89 11.34 -9.56
N ASP A 34 7.24 10.50 -8.74
CA ASP A 34 7.06 10.72 -7.29
C ASP A 34 6.09 11.85 -6.89
N ALA A 35 5.30 12.40 -7.81
CA ALA A 35 4.23 13.32 -7.41
C ALA A 35 3.11 12.56 -6.69
N VAL A 36 2.71 13.04 -5.50
CA VAL A 36 1.62 12.45 -4.71
C VAL A 36 0.28 12.84 -5.33
N LEU A 37 -0.55 11.82 -5.60
CA LEU A 37 -1.90 11.98 -6.16
C LEU A 37 -2.98 11.82 -5.09
N ALA A 38 -2.76 10.94 -4.11
CA ALA A 38 -3.69 10.68 -3.02
C ALA A 38 -2.96 10.15 -1.79
N VAL A 39 -3.48 10.47 -0.60
CA VAL A 39 -2.97 10.00 0.70
C VAL A 39 -4.09 9.37 1.51
N LEU A 40 -3.99 8.07 1.74
CA LEU A 40 -5.03 7.27 2.38
C LEU A 40 -4.52 6.74 3.73
N PRO A 41 -5.24 6.97 4.84
CA PRO A 41 -4.89 6.35 6.11
C PRO A 41 -5.08 4.84 6.05
N LEU A 42 -4.16 4.09 6.66
CA LEU A 42 -4.31 2.65 6.86
C LEU A 42 -5.11 2.37 8.13
N ALA A 43 -5.83 1.25 8.15
CA ALA A 43 -6.47 0.74 9.35
C ALA A 43 -5.42 0.37 10.44
N ASP A 44 -5.88 0.19 11.67
CA ASP A 44 -5.07 -0.37 12.75
C ASP A 44 -5.79 -1.58 13.36
N PRO A 45 -5.29 -2.82 13.15
CA PRO A 45 -4.11 -3.16 12.36
C PRO A 45 -4.30 -2.95 10.85
N ALA A 46 -3.20 -2.66 10.14
CA ALA A 46 -3.21 -2.34 8.71
C ALA A 46 -3.70 -3.47 7.80
N GLY A 47 -3.70 -4.71 8.29
CA GLY A 47 -4.13 -5.87 7.52
C GLY A 47 -3.94 -7.19 8.26
N ASN A 48 -4.07 -8.29 7.54
CA ASN A 48 -3.84 -9.65 8.01
C ASN A 48 -2.81 -10.36 7.14
N VAL A 49 -2.05 -11.27 7.75
CA VAL A 49 -1.06 -12.11 7.04
C VAL A 49 -1.51 -13.55 7.02
N ALA A 50 -1.43 -14.17 5.85
CA ALA A 50 -1.62 -15.61 5.69
C ALA A 50 -0.85 -16.13 4.47
N ALA A 51 -0.22 -17.30 4.60
CA ALA A 51 0.42 -18.01 3.49
C ALA A 51 1.46 -17.16 2.72
N GLY A 52 2.19 -16.30 3.44
CA GLY A 52 3.19 -15.41 2.89
C GLY A 52 2.62 -14.20 2.16
N VAL A 53 1.33 -13.88 2.35
CA VAL A 53 0.67 -12.72 1.77
C VAL A 53 0.14 -11.82 2.88
N LEU A 54 0.49 -10.54 2.83
CA LEU A 54 -0.12 -9.48 3.62
C LEU A 54 -1.27 -8.89 2.81
N THR A 55 -2.48 -8.99 3.33
CA THR A 55 -3.69 -8.37 2.76
C THR A 55 -4.08 -7.19 3.63
N PHE A 56 -4.04 -5.99 3.07
CA PHE A 56 -4.43 -4.78 3.79
C PHE A 56 -5.95 -4.71 3.94
N THR A 57 -6.39 -4.11 5.05
CA THR A 57 -7.80 -3.81 5.29
C THR A 57 -8.18 -2.61 4.44
N THR A 58 -8.99 -2.83 3.39
CA THR A 58 -9.41 -1.78 2.45
C THR A 58 -10.79 -1.18 2.75
N GLU A 59 -11.53 -1.73 3.72
CA GLU A 59 -12.82 -1.16 4.14
C GLU A 59 -12.63 0.27 4.68
N GLY A 60 -13.24 1.25 4.01
CA GLY A 60 -13.10 2.67 4.36
C GLY A 60 -11.75 3.28 3.99
N MET A 61 -10.93 2.57 3.21
CA MET A 61 -9.65 3.09 2.72
C MET A 61 -9.88 3.94 1.47
N GLU A 62 -10.14 5.23 1.71
CA GLU A 62 -10.40 6.21 0.67
C GLU A 62 -9.64 7.52 0.92
N ASP A 63 -9.31 8.22 -0.17
CA ASP A 63 -9.00 9.63 -0.17
C ASP A 63 -10.20 10.37 -0.77
N ALA A 64 -10.89 11.18 0.04
CA ALA A 64 -12.09 11.88 -0.39
C ALA A 64 -11.81 12.92 -1.48
N SER A 65 -10.57 13.44 -1.58
CA SER A 65 -10.19 14.51 -2.48
C SER A 65 -8.72 14.42 -2.86
N ALA A 66 -8.43 13.77 -3.99
CA ALA A 66 -7.08 13.65 -4.55
C ALA A 66 -6.34 15.00 -4.58
N ASP A 67 -5.09 14.98 -4.14
CA ASP A 67 -4.22 16.15 -4.01
C ASP A 67 -3.78 16.74 -5.37
N ALA A 68 -3.70 15.90 -6.40
CA ALA A 68 -3.20 16.29 -7.72
C ALA A 68 -3.81 15.46 -8.86
N THR A 69 -3.69 16.00 -10.07
CA THR A 69 -4.05 15.30 -11.31
C THR A 69 -2.84 14.59 -11.89
N GLY A 70 -3.01 13.34 -12.29
CA GLY A 70 -1.98 12.56 -12.97
C GLY A 70 -2.34 11.10 -13.12
N THR A 71 -1.42 10.32 -13.68
CA THR A 71 -1.60 8.87 -13.84
C THR A 71 -0.90 8.13 -12.70
N ALA A 72 -1.68 7.34 -11.95
CA ALA A 72 -1.17 6.49 -10.89
C ALA A 72 -0.27 5.39 -11.47
N ALA A 73 0.94 5.26 -10.94
CA ALA A 73 1.92 4.30 -11.42
C ALA A 73 2.57 3.49 -10.29
N LYS A 74 2.69 4.08 -9.10
CA LYS A 74 3.35 3.43 -7.96
C LYS A 74 2.69 3.83 -6.65
N ALA A 75 2.96 3.02 -5.65
CA ALA A 75 2.51 3.27 -4.29
C ALA A 75 3.66 3.15 -3.29
N VAL A 76 3.52 3.88 -2.19
CA VAL A 76 4.42 3.84 -1.05
C VAL A 76 3.58 3.80 0.21
N ILE A 77 3.96 2.96 1.17
CA ILE A 77 3.38 3.02 2.50
C ILE A 77 4.35 3.74 3.41
N LYS A 78 3.86 4.78 4.06
CA LYS A 78 4.59 5.51 5.09
C LYS A 78 4.20 5.02 6.47
N ASP A 79 5.19 4.87 7.35
CA ASP A 79 4.97 4.70 8.79
C ASP A 79 5.21 6.02 9.53
N SER A 80 4.73 6.09 10.76
CA SER A 80 4.86 7.27 11.62
C SER A 80 6.06 7.25 12.55
N ALA A 81 6.85 6.17 12.58
CA ALA A 81 7.84 5.93 13.64
C ALA A 81 9.30 6.26 13.27
N GLY A 82 9.54 7.06 12.24
CA GLY A 82 10.84 7.69 12.01
C GLY A 82 11.27 7.74 10.54
N THR A 83 12.48 8.25 10.29
CA THR A 83 13.05 8.41 8.94
C THR A 83 13.84 7.16 8.52
N PRO A 84 13.66 6.61 7.31
CA PRO A 84 12.76 7.08 6.26
C PRO A 84 11.31 6.83 6.63
N ALA A 85 10.46 7.84 6.38
CA ALA A 85 9.03 7.72 6.62
C ALA A 85 8.39 6.62 5.75
N GLU A 86 9.06 6.18 4.67
CA GLU A 86 8.59 5.16 3.75
C GLU A 86 8.96 3.75 4.27
N ALA A 87 7.97 3.05 4.81
CA ALA A 87 8.11 1.69 5.35
C ALA A 87 8.11 0.62 4.25
N ILE A 88 7.35 0.86 3.18
CA ILE A 88 7.21 -0.08 2.06
C ILE A 88 7.25 0.71 0.75
N THR A 89 8.20 0.37 -0.11
CA THR A 89 8.44 1.02 -1.41
C THR A 89 8.45 0.00 -2.54
N GLY A 90 8.28 0.47 -3.77
CA GLY A 90 8.32 -0.38 -4.96
C GLY A 90 7.00 -1.10 -5.26
N LEU A 91 5.90 -0.68 -4.63
CA LEU A 91 4.57 -1.21 -4.89
C LEU A 91 4.07 -0.72 -6.25
N THR A 92 3.48 -1.64 -7.00
CA THR A 92 2.85 -1.38 -8.30
C THR A 92 1.39 -1.00 -8.11
N VAL A 93 0.91 -0.06 -8.93
CA VAL A 93 -0.50 0.34 -8.98
C VAL A 93 -1.05 -0.02 -10.35
N GLY A 94 -2.22 -0.64 -10.38
CA GLY A 94 -2.85 -1.08 -11.61
C GLY A 94 -4.35 -1.29 -11.44
N LEU A 95 -4.97 -1.79 -12.52
CA LEU A 95 -6.38 -2.20 -12.50
C LEU A 95 -6.53 -3.70 -12.22
N THR A 96 -5.48 -4.48 -12.45
CA THR A 96 -5.42 -5.92 -12.18
C THR A 96 -3.95 -6.34 -11.94
N ALA A 97 -3.74 -7.51 -11.32
CA ALA A 97 -2.43 -8.18 -11.22
C ALA A 97 -1.27 -7.30 -10.73
N THR A 98 -1.56 -6.39 -9.79
CA THR A 98 -0.62 -5.44 -9.17
C THR A 98 -0.80 -5.46 -7.65
N ASP A 99 0.13 -4.86 -6.93
CA ASP A 99 0.09 -4.82 -5.46
C ASP A 99 -1.12 -4.02 -4.96
N ILE A 100 -1.40 -2.89 -5.62
CA ILE A 100 -2.51 -1.98 -5.33
C ILE A 100 -3.43 -1.90 -6.55
N ILE A 101 -4.72 -2.22 -6.34
CA ILE A 101 -5.74 -2.18 -7.39
C ILE A 101 -6.69 -1.01 -7.18
N LEU A 102 -6.81 -0.17 -8.22
CA LEU A 102 -7.74 0.95 -8.33
C LEU A 102 -8.81 0.67 -9.40
N ASP A 103 -9.87 1.49 -9.42
CA ASP A 103 -10.86 1.49 -10.50
C ASP A 103 -10.38 2.25 -11.75
N THR A 104 -9.52 3.26 -11.56
CA THR A 104 -8.93 4.07 -12.62
C THR A 104 -7.50 4.45 -12.23
N LEU A 105 -6.63 4.57 -13.25
CA LEU A 105 -5.28 5.10 -13.07
C LEU A 105 -5.21 6.60 -13.36
N ASP A 106 -6.14 7.14 -14.14
CA ASP A 106 -6.22 8.58 -14.37
C ASP A 106 -6.95 9.23 -13.19
N ILE A 107 -6.17 9.93 -12.37
CA ILE A 107 -6.63 10.65 -11.18
C ILE A 107 -6.70 12.13 -11.53
N THR A 108 -7.83 12.75 -11.19
CA THR A 108 -8.07 14.19 -11.27
C THR A 108 -8.12 14.76 -9.86
N ALA A 109 -7.44 15.88 -9.63
CA ALA A 109 -7.49 16.58 -8.35
C ALA A 109 -8.94 16.81 -7.90
N GLY A 110 -9.23 16.52 -6.63
CA GLY A 110 -10.57 16.62 -6.05
C GLY A 110 -11.49 15.41 -6.30
N GLN A 111 -11.07 14.40 -7.07
CA GLN A 111 -11.81 13.15 -7.16
C GLN A 111 -11.60 12.28 -5.92
N THR A 112 -12.58 11.44 -5.60
CA THR A 112 -12.41 10.39 -4.58
C THR A 112 -11.60 9.23 -5.15
N VAL A 113 -10.60 8.77 -4.39
CA VAL A 113 -9.76 7.60 -4.73
C VAL A 113 -10.06 6.49 -3.73
N ILE A 114 -10.47 5.32 -4.23
CA ILE A 114 -10.82 4.15 -3.41
C ILE A 114 -9.87 3.01 -3.77
N ILE A 115 -9.37 2.29 -2.77
CA ILE A 115 -8.56 1.09 -2.97
C ILE A 115 -9.45 -0.14 -2.97
N ASN A 116 -9.47 -0.89 -4.07
CA ASN A 116 -10.23 -2.14 -4.15
C ASN A 116 -9.52 -3.26 -3.40
N THR A 117 -8.23 -3.44 -3.71
CA THR A 117 -7.38 -4.44 -3.05
C THR A 117 -5.98 -3.88 -2.87
N ALA A 118 -5.36 -4.21 -1.74
CA ALA A 118 -3.95 -3.97 -1.51
C ALA A 118 -3.34 -5.22 -0.89
N THR A 119 -2.34 -5.80 -1.57
CA THR A 119 -1.67 -7.03 -1.11
C THR A 119 -0.17 -6.97 -1.36
N ILE A 120 0.60 -7.61 -0.50
CA ILE A 120 2.04 -7.81 -0.68
C ILE A 120 2.35 -9.30 -0.51
N THR A 121 2.99 -9.90 -1.51
CA THR A 121 3.43 -11.29 -1.46
C THR A 121 4.91 -11.37 -1.14
N HIS A 122 5.27 -12.18 -0.14
CA HIS A 122 6.65 -12.42 0.22
C HIS A 122 7.31 -13.42 -0.76
N GLY A 123 8.41 -12.98 -1.39
CA GLY A 123 9.28 -13.81 -2.26
C GLY A 123 9.77 -15.11 -1.62
#